data_AF-A0A970V6T8-F1
#
_entry.id   AF-A0A970V6T8-F1
#
_cell.length_a   1.000
_cell.length_b   1.000
_cell.length_c   1.000
_cell.angle_alpha   90.00
_cell.angle_beta   90.00
_cell.angle_gamma   90.00
#
_symmetry.space_group_name_H-M   'P 1'
#
loop_
_entity.id
_entity.type
_entity.pdbx_description
1 polymer ?
#
loop_
_entity_poly.entity_id
_entity_poly.type
_entity_poly.pdbx_seq_one_letter_code
_entity_poly.pdbx_strand_id
1 'polypeptide(L)'
;IFPDQKPIIIRGRTMVPLRVIFEHQDVQAEVKWNEVERTVTATDRTGKTIVFRINENNYRVQEKGKEGQIKYTDVAPIIENERTLLPLRALSESLDFQVDWIDKERKVEITTFM
;
A
#
# COMPACT_ATOMS: atom_id res chain seq x y z
N ILE A 1 -0.98 0.70 16.61
CA ILE A 1 -0.76 -0.69 17.12
C ILE A 1 -1.21 -1.65 16.02
N PHE A 2 -0.36 -2.60 15.61
CA PHE A 2 -0.77 -3.68 14.70
C PHE A 2 -1.44 -4.77 15.54
N PRO A 3 -2.75 -5.03 15.40
CA PRO A 3 -3.45 -5.87 16.36
C PRO A 3 -3.17 -7.37 16.21
N ASP A 4 -2.72 -7.84 15.03
CA ASP A 4 -2.60 -9.28 14.74
C ASP A 4 -1.54 -9.67 13.71
N GLN A 5 -1.23 -8.81 12.74
CA GLN A 5 -0.14 -9.04 11.79
C GLN A 5 0.88 -7.90 11.86
N LYS A 6 2.14 -8.21 12.17
CA LYS A 6 3.23 -7.23 12.15
C LYS A 6 3.75 -7.05 10.73
N PRO A 7 4.40 -5.91 10.42
CA PRO A 7 5.19 -5.79 9.21
C PRO A 7 6.22 -6.92 9.10
N ILE A 8 6.40 -7.46 7.91
CA ILE A 8 7.39 -8.49 7.61
C ILE A 8 8.31 -8.02 6.48
N ILE A 9 9.45 -8.68 6.31
CA ILE A 9 10.36 -8.41 5.19
C ILE A 9 10.33 -9.59 4.24
N ILE A 10 9.98 -9.34 2.98
CA ILE A 10 10.05 -10.33 1.89
C ILE A 10 10.99 -9.77 0.83
N ARG A 11 12.06 -10.50 0.51
CA ARG A 11 13.05 -10.11 -0.53
C ARG A 11 13.53 -8.65 -0.38
N GLY A 12 13.77 -8.21 0.86
CA GLY A 12 14.23 -6.85 1.16
C GLY A 12 13.15 -5.75 1.05
N ARG A 13 11.89 -6.11 0.83
CA ARG A 13 10.75 -5.18 0.84
C ARG A 13 9.97 -5.33 2.14
N THR A 14 9.66 -4.20 2.77
CA THR A 14 8.79 -4.15 3.95
C THR A 14 7.34 -4.30 3.51
N MET A 15 6.74 -5.41 3.92
CA MET A 15 5.36 -5.77 3.67
C MET A 15 4.52 -5.41 4.90
N VAL A 16 3.46 -4.65 4.70
CA VAL A 16 2.66 -4.08 5.78
C VAL A 16 1.19 -4.45 5.63
N PRO A 17 0.47 -4.69 6.74
CA PRO A 17 -0.98 -4.82 6.70
C PRO A 17 -1.60 -3.51 6.22
N LEU A 18 -2.29 -3.56 5.08
CA LEU A 18 -2.75 -2.38 4.37
C LEU A 18 -3.57 -1.43 5.23
N ARG A 19 -4.61 -1.95 5.90
CA ARG A 19 -5.59 -1.13 6.62
C ARG A 19 -4.96 -0.33 7.75
N VAL A 20 -3.95 -0.88 8.43
CA VAL A 20 -3.35 -0.26 9.62
C VAL A 20 -2.66 1.06 9.30
N ILE A 21 -2.09 1.21 8.10
CA ILE A 21 -1.35 2.42 7.71
C ILE A 21 -2.27 3.41 7.00
N PHE A 22 -3.16 2.92 6.13
CA PHE A 22 -3.87 3.79 5.20
C PHE A 22 -5.23 4.28 5.72
N GLU A 23 -5.85 3.55 6.64
CA GLU A 23 -6.99 4.05 7.41
C GLU A 23 -6.53 4.90 8.62
N HIS A 24 -5.22 5.10 8.81
CA HIS A 24 -4.71 5.97 9.87
C HIS A 24 -5.20 7.41 9.66
N GLN A 25 -5.46 8.11 10.76
CA GLN A 25 -6.04 9.46 10.77
C GLN A 25 -5.24 10.51 9.98
N ASP A 26 -3.96 10.26 9.73
CA ASP A 26 -3.07 11.16 8.98
C ASP A 26 -3.05 10.88 7.48
N VAL A 27 -3.49 9.68 7.06
CA VAL A 27 -3.54 9.25 5.66
C VAL A 27 -4.97 9.31 5.12
N GLN A 28 -5.96 8.89 5.93
CA GLN A 28 -7.40 8.90 5.62
C GLN A 28 -7.75 8.39 4.22
N ALA A 29 -7.05 7.34 3.77
CA ALA A 29 -7.41 6.65 2.54
C ALA A 29 -8.44 5.56 2.85
N GLU A 30 -9.45 5.41 1.99
CA GLU A 30 -10.40 4.32 2.06
C GLU A 30 -9.77 3.05 1.46
N VAL A 31 -9.88 1.92 2.16
CA VAL A 31 -9.39 0.62 1.68
C VAL A 31 -10.57 -0.32 1.46
N LYS A 32 -10.69 -0.83 0.24
CA LYS A 32 -11.72 -1.82 -0.14
C LYS A 32 -11.07 -3.12 -0.60
N TRP A 33 -11.60 -4.24 -0.12
CA TRP A 33 -11.26 -5.58 -0.59
C TRP A 33 -12.38 -6.12 -1.48
N ASN A 34 -12.01 -6.69 -2.62
CA ASN A 34 -12.91 -7.44 -3.50
C ASN A 34 -12.48 -8.90 -3.51
N GLU A 35 -13.34 -9.78 -2.98
CA GLU A 35 -13.07 -11.20 -2.84
C GLU A 35 -13.03 -11.94 -4.19
N VAL A 36 -13.94 -11.59 -5.10
CA VAL A 36 -14.08 -12.25 -6.42
C VAL A 36 -12.86 -11.97 -7.29
N GLU A 37 -12.47 -10.71 -7.39
CA GLU A 37 -11.32 -10.29 -8.20
C GLU A 37 -9.98 -10.50 -7.50
N ARG A 38 -10.02 -10.77 -6.19
CA ARG A 38 -8.87 -10.81 -5.27
C ARG A 38 -8.05 -9.53 -5.34
N THR A 39 -8.74 -8.39 -5.35
CA THR A 39 -8.12 -7.07 -5.44
C THR A 39 -8.32 -6.25 -4.19
N VAL A 40 -7.35 -5.39 -3.91
CA VAL A 40 -7.45 -4.37 -2.88
C VAL A 40 -7.31 -3.01 -3.54
N THR A 41 -8.23 -2.10 -3.22
CA THR A 41 -8.28 -0.74 -3.74
C THR A 41 -8.07 0.23 -2.59
N ALA A 42 -7.06 1.07 -2.70
CA ALA A 42 -6.86 2.22 -1.82
C ALA A 42 -7.28 3.49 -2.56
N THR A 43 -8.10 4.32 -1.93
CA THR A 43 -8.59 5.59 -2.49
C THR A 43 -8.25 6.73 -1.55
N ASP A 44 -7.54 7.75 -2.03
CA ASP A 44 -7.25 8.94 -1.22
C ASP A 44 -8.42 9.95 -1.21
N ARG A 45 -8.24 11.09 -0.52
CA ARG A 45 -9.25 12.16 -0.46
C ARG A 45 -9.48 12.88 -1.80
N THR A 46 -8.54 12.78 -2.74
CA THR A 46 -8.65 13.42 -4.07
C THR A 46 -9.43 12.54 -5.06
N GLY A 47 -9.65 11.27 -4.71
CA GLY A 47 -10.25 10.25 -5.56
C GLY A 47 -9.24 9.47 -6.40
N LYS A 48 -7.94 9.63 -6.14
CA LYS A 48 -6.88 8.80 -6.73
C LYS A 48 -7.02 7.38 -6.19
N THR A 49 -7.05 6.39 -7.09
CA THR A 49 -7.19 4.98 -6.72
C THR A 49 -5.97 4.17 -7.10
N ILE A 50 -5.56 3.29 -6.20
CA ILE A 50 -4.47 2.35 -6.42
C ILE A 50 -5.03 0.94 -6.20
N VAL A 51 -4.98 0.12 -7.25
CA VAL A 51 -5.58 -1.23 -7.27
C VAL A 51 -4.49 -2.28 -7.42
N PHE A 52 -4.34 -3.10 -6.39
CA PHE A 52 -3.45 -4.25 -6.38
C PHE A 52 -4.26 -5.55 -6.48
N ARG A 53 -3.71 -6.55 -7.16
CA ARG A 53 -4.24 -7.93 -7.13
C ARG A 53 -3.30 -8.85 -6.38
N ILE A 54 -3.84 -9.73 -5.55
CA ILE A 54 -3.03 -10.70 -4.80
C ILE A 54 -2.22 -11.57 -5.76
N ASN A 55 -0.94 -11.78 -5.44
CA ASN A 55 0.04 -12.56 -6.20
C ASN A 55 0.40 -12.00 -7.59
N GLU A 56 -0.01 -10.77 -7.93
CA GLU A 56 0.47 -10.08 -9.13
C GLU A 56 1.48 -8.98 -8.77
N ASN A 57 2.55 -8.88 -9.55
CA ASN A 57 3.58 -7.85 -9.38
C ASN A 57 3.24 -6.54 -10.08
N ASN A 58 2.14 -6.49 -10.84
CA ASN A 58 1.63 -5.26 -11.45
C ASN A 58 0.46 -4.70 -10.64
N TYR A 59 0.25 -3.39 -10.73
CA TYR A 59 -0.89 -2.72 -10.10
C TYR A 59 -1.30 -1.50 -10.90
N ARG A 60 -2.55 -1.06 -10.72
CA ARG A 60 -3.14 0.07 -11.45
C ARG A 60 -3.14 1.32 -10.58
N VAL A 61 -2.82 2.46 -11.18
CA VAL A 61 -2.99 3.79 -10.58
C VAL A 61 -3.94 4.58 -11.47
N GLN A 62 -5.00 5.13 -10.88
CA GLN A 62 -5.97 5.96 -11.58
C GLN A 62 -6.12 7.29 -10.85
N GLU A 63 -6.15 8.37 -11.62
CA GLU A 63 -6.31 9.73 -11.12
C GLU A 63 -7.28 10.48 -12.04
N LYS A 64 -8.12 11.33 -11.47
CA LYS A 64 -9.15 12.04 -12.24
C LYS A 64 -8.50 12.90 -13.32
N GLY A 65 -8.91 12.69 -14.57
CA GLY A 65 -8.40 13.45 -15.73
C GLY A 65 -7.06 12.98 -16.28
N LYS A 66 -6.50 11.87 -15.78
CA LYS A 66 -5.30 11.22 -16.33
C LYS A 66 -5.63 9.83 -16.86
N GLU A 67 -4.86 9.38 -17.84
CA GLU A 67 -4.93 7.99 -18.29
C GLU A 67 -4.44 7.05 -17.18
N GLY A 68 -5.10 5.90 -17.03
CA GLY A 68 -4.73 4.90 -16.04
C GLY A 68 -3.34 4.33 -16.32
N GLN A 69 -2.53 4.17 -15.27
CA GLN A 69 -1.16 3.68 -15.39
C GLN A 69 -1.04 2.29 -14.79
N ILE A 70 -0.23 1.43 -15.43
CA ILE A 70 0.23 0.17 -14.86
C ILE A 70 1.63 0.39 -14.30
N LYS A 71 1.82 0.08 -13.02
CA LYS A 71 3.11 0.10 -12.34
C LYS A 71 3.46 -1.30 -11.84
N TYR A 72 4.72 -1.48 -11.44
CA TYR A 72 5.25 -2.77 -11.01
C TYR A 72 5.95 -2.67 -9.66
N THR A 73 5.93 -3.77 -8.92
CA THR A 73 6.64 -3.97 -7.66
C THR A 73 7.40 -5.30 -7.71
N ASP A 74 8.56 -5.36 -7.05
CA ASP A 74 9.39 -6.57 -7.01
C ASP A 74 8.76 -7.72 -6.21
N VAL A 75 7.83 -7.36 -5.31
CA VAL A 75 7.12 -8.29 -4.44
C VAL A 75 5.63 -8.04 -4.58
N ALA A 76 4.90 -9.08 -4.97
CA ALA A 76 3.46 -9.06 -5.07
C ALA A 76 2.80 -8.88 -3.70
N PRO A 77 1.59 -8.30 -3.65
CA PRO A 77 0.74 -8.38 -2.47
C PRO A 77 0.44 -9.84 -2.13
N ILE A 78 0.42 -10.17 -0.84
CA ILE A 78 0.07 -11.51 -0.37
C ILE A 78 -1.01 -11.44 0.70
N ILE A 79 -1.62 -12.59 0.98
CA ILE A 79 -2.45 -12.76 2.17
C ILE A 79 -1.69 -13.67 3.13
N GLU A 80 -1.45 -13.18 4.34
CA GLU A 80 -0.84 -13.95 5.43
C GLU A 80 -1.64 -13.68 6.70
N ASN A 81 -1.97 -14.74 7.45
CA ASN A 81 -2.78 -14.65 8.68
C ASN A 81 -4.06 -13.81 8.48
N GLU A 82 -4.78 -14.06 7.38
CA GLU A 82 -6.02 -13.34 7.02
C GLU A 82 -5.85 -11.82 6.84
N ARG A 83 -4.62 -11.36 6.59
CA ARG A 83 -4.31 -9.94 6.35
C ARG A 83 -3.65 -9.78 4.98
N THR A 84 -4.14 -8.80 4.23
CA THR A 84 -3.51 -8.38 2.98
C THR A 84 -2.27 -7.57 3.30
N LEU A 85 -1.12 -8.09 2.90
CA LEU A 85 0.18 -7.46 3.03
C LEU A 85 0.60 -6.87 1.69
N LEU A 86 1.02 -5.60 1.73
CA LEU A 86 1.47 -4.86 0.54
C LEU A 86 2.87 -4.31 0.74
N PRO A 87 3.66 -4.14 -0.34
CA PRO A 87 4.91 -3.41 -0.29
C PRO A 87 4.62 -1.95 0.08
N LEU A 88 5.08 -1.53 1.26
CA LEU A 88 4.77 -0.20 1.80
C LEU A 88 5.11 0.92 0.82
N ARG A 89 6.33 0.90 0.28
CA ARG A 89 6.83 1.92 -0.64
C ARG A 89 5.99 2.05 -1.91
N ALA A 90 5.61 0.92 -2.53
CA ALA A 90 4.85 0.94 -3.78
C ALA A 90 3.52 1.68 -3.64
N LEU A 91 2.81 1.42 -2.54
CA LEU A 91 1.55 2.09 -2.26
C LEU A 91 1.76 3.56 -1.84
N SER A 92 2.66 3.82 -0.89
CA SER A 92 2.93 5.18 -0.41
C SER A 92 3.37 6.13 -1.52
N GLU A 93 4.33 5.75 -2.36
CA GLU A 93 4.78 6.57 -3.49
C GLU A 93 3.68 6.74 -4.54
N SER A 94 2.80 5.75 -4.71
CA SER A 94 1.66 5.87 -5.63
C SER A 94 0.56 6.78 -5.10
N LEU A 95 0.57 7.07 -3.80
CA LEU A 95 -0.25 8.08 -3.14
C LEU A 95 0.49 9.43 -2.98
N ASP A 96 1.62 9.60 -3.68
CA ASP A 96 2.47 10.79 -3.64
C ASP A 96 3.06 11.09 -2.26
N PHE A 97 3.17 10.07 -1.39
CA PHE A 97 3.88 10.18 -0.11
C PHE A 97 5.36 9.89 -0.27
N GLN A 98 6.17 10.54 0.55
CA GLN A 98 7.59 10.26 0.64
C GLN A 98 7.82 9.13 1.67
N VAL A 99 8.72 8.20 1.33
CA VAL A 99 9.07 7.07 2.21
C VAL A 99 10.58 7.04 2.43
N ASP A 100 10.98 7.33 3.66
CA ASP A 100 12.37 7.34 4.07
C ASP A 100 12.72 6.17 4.99
N TRP A 101 13.91 5.63 4.82
CA TRP A 101 14.47 4.62 5.72
C TRP A 101 15.52 5.26 6.63
N ILE A 102 15.22 5.28 7.92
CA ILE A 102 16.14 5.76 8.96
C ILE A 102 16.93 4.58 9.49
N ASP A 103 18.10 4.33 8.90
CA ASP A 103 18.86 3.10 9.13
C ASP A 103 19.29 2.92 10.60
N LYS A 104 19.70 4.01 11.25
CA LYS A 104 20.12 4.02 12.67
C LYS A 104 19.03 3.51 13.61
N GLU A 105 17.77 3.74 13.26
CA GLU A 105 16.61 3.40 14.08
C GLU A 105 15.85 2.18 13.56
N ARG A 106 16.26 1.63 12.41
CA ARG A 106 15.51 0.60 11.68
C ARG A 106 14.03 1.00 11.48
N LYS A 107 13.82 2.28 11.18
CA LYS A 107 12.49 2.91 11.13
C LYS A 107 12.17 3.33 9.70
N VAL A 108 10.94 3.05 9.27
CA VAL A 108 10.36 3.69 8.07
C VAL A 108 9.61 4.93 8.50
N GLU A 109 9.91 6.05 7.85
CA GLU A 109 9.16 7.30 8.00
C GLU A 109 8.36 7.57 6.73
N ILE A 110 7.11 7.96 6.90
CA ILE A 110 6.22 8.32 5.80
C ILE A 110 5.85 9.78 6.00
N THR A 111 6.16 10.61 5.01
CA THR A 111 5.77 12.01 5.00
C THR A 111 4.65 12.19 3.99
N THR A 112 3.52 12.69 4.47
CA THR A 112 2.36 13.06 3.64
C THR A 112 2.43 14.56 3.34
N PHE A 113 2.08 14.95 2.12
CA PHE A 113 1.94 16.34 1.72
C PHE A 113 0.44 16.61 1.59
N MET A 114 -0.19 16.96 2.72
CA MET A 114 -1.61 17.36 2.77
C MET A 114 -1.76 18.87 2.54
#